data_AF-A0A2V8GJC5-F1
#
_entry.id   AF-A0A2V8GJC5-F1
#
_cell.length_a   1.000
_cell.length_b   1.000
_cell.length_c   1.000
_cell.angle_alpha   90.00
_cell.angle_beta   90.00
_cell.angle_gamma   90.00
#
_symmetry.space_group_name_H-M   'P 1'
#
loop_
_entity.id
_entity.type
_entity.pdbx_description
1 polymer ?
#
loop_
_entity_poly.entity_id
_entity_poly.type
_entity_poly.pdbx_seq_one_letter_code
_entity_poly.pdbx_strand_id
1 'polypeptide(L)'
;MSASYLGSYSDRLWAQTALNPGVYLGLGPCTLNTATGAVSYPVCSTTSNLDQRRRMSLQDPIKSAQIGALDLNSDVGWQKYRGLKLTARNRTARGVSLNGSYTLSKCTGTTTAIAFNQISSGYTDPDNPNLDAGYCDQDRKHLGSLNMGYQTPKINNRIVSALASNWRLSGILTARSGDRLNITSGVDRAFNGITSQRPDSVPGVDIYGPGKDASGDALKPGVPILNYLNRDAFTLPAPGTVGNVTRNIAVGPTFWQINLAISRLVPVGMQRLELRLETFNLLNHFNWGVPTTNFNSSNFGRITSQAGDSRILQFGIKYDF
;
A
#
# COMPACT_ATOMS: atom_id res chain seq x y z
N MET A 1 2.60 13.85 -28.51
CA MET A 1 2.89 13.70 -27.06
C MET A 1 2.11 14.78 -26.33
N SER A 2 1.70 14.54 -25.09
CA SER A 2 1.02 15.53 -24.26
C SER A 2 1.52 15.44 -22.82
N ALA A 3 1.50 16.58 -22.14
CA ALA A 3 1.83 16.71 -20.74
C ALA A 3 0.67 17.41 -20.01
N SER A 4 0.35 16.98 -18.80
CA SER A 4 -0.72 17.59 -18.01
C SER A 4 -0.34 17.58 -16.53
N TYR A 5 -0.61 18.69 -15.86
CA TYR A 5 -0.52 18.78 -14.40
C TYR A 5 -1.90 18.53 -13.79
N LEU A 6 -1.94 17.75 -12.72
CA LEU A 6 -3.13 17.40 -11.97
C LEU A 6 -2.89 17.77 -10.51
N GLY A 7 -3.64 18.74 -9.99
CA GLY A 7 -3.63 19.08 -8.57
C GLY A 7 -5.04 18.96 -8.02
N SER A 8 -5.20 18.28 -6.90
CA SER A 8 -6.46 18.28 -6.17
C SER A 8 -6.21 18.46 -4.68
N TYR A 9 -7.18 19.08 -4.04
CA TYR A 9 -7.28 19.18 -2.59
C TYR A 9 -8.69 18.76 -2.23
N SER A 10 -8.77 17.89 -1.24
CA SER A 10 -10.03 17.39 -0.70
C SER A 10 -10.00 17.66 0.79
N ASP A 11 -10.95 18.43 1.26
CA ASP A 11 -11.24 18.62 2.67
C ASP A 11 -12.52 17.88 3.04
N ARG A 12 -12.84 17.91 4.33
CA ARG A 12 -14.07 17.34 4.86
C ARG A 12 -14.27 15.87 4.48
N LEU A 13 -13.17 15.15 4.42
CA LEU A 13 -13.18 13.72 4.20
C LEU A 13 -13.62 13.03 5.49
N TRP A 14 -14.46 12.01 5.34
CA TRP A 14 -14.90 11.22 6.47
C TRP A 14 -13.72 10.51 7.14
N ALA A 15 -13.67 10.68 8.46
CA ALA A 15 -12.70 10.02 9.31
C ALA A 15 -13.34 9.72 10.68
N GLN A 16 -12.73 8.78 11.39
CA GLN A 16 -13.23 8.32 12.69
C GLN A 16 -12.40 8.92 13.82
N THR A 17 -13.06 9.52 14.80
CA THR A 17 -12.48 10.06 16.03
C THR A 17 -13.10 9.36 17.23
N ALA A 18 -12.30 8.89 18.18
CA ALA A 18 -12.82 8.27 19.39
C ALA A 18 -13.44 9.32 20.32
N LEU A 19 -14.73 9.16 20.64
CA LEU A 19 -15.44 9.99 21.63
C LEU A 19 -15.20 9.52 23.06
N ASN A 20 -15.00 8.22 23.24
CA ASN A 20 -14.75 7.61 24.54
C ASN A 20 -13.39 6.88 24.61
N PRO A 21 -12.27 7.56 24.30
CA PRO A 21 -10.94 6.94 24.40
C PRO A 21 -10.57 6.68 25.87
N GLY A 22 -9.66 5.73 26.08
CA GLY A 22 -9.00 5.55 27.37
C GLY A 22 -8.13 6.76 27.71
N VAL A 23 -8.14 7.20 28.97
CA VAL A 23 -7.27 8.26 29.48
C VAL A 23 -6.11 7.62 30.23
N TYR A 24 -4.88 8.00 29.86
CA TYR A 24 -3.70 7.57 30.59
C TYR A 24 -3.58 8.36 31.90
N LEU A 25 -3.58 7.65 33.01
CA LEU A 25 -3.56 8.19 34.38
C LEU A 25 -2.24 7.88 35.11
N GLY A 26 -1.21 7.46 34.36
CA GLY A 26 0.10 7.06 34.90
C GLY A 26 0.20 5.57 35.22
N LEU A 27 1.39 5.15 35.65
CA LEU A 27 1.73 3.75 36.01
C LEU A 27 1.75 3.50 37.52
N GLY A 28 1.59 4.55 38.33
CA GLY A 28 1.49 4.42 39.79
C GLY A 28 0.15 3.82 40.22
N PRO A 29 0.01 3.49 41.52
CA PRO A 29 -1.26 3.04 42.07
C PRO A 29 -2.30 4.17 42.05
N CYS A 30 -3.58 3.81 41.86
CA CYS A 30 -4.68 4.75 41.95
C CYS A 30 -5.98 4.07 42.34
N THR A 31 -6.99 4.86 42.68
CA THR A 31 -8.35 4.38 42.94
C THR A 31 -9.28 5.01 41.92
N LEU A 32 -10.01 4.19 41.16
CA LEU A 32 -11.00 4.64 40.19
C LEU A 32 -12.41 4.40 40.74
N ASN A 33 -13.29 5.38 40.56
CA ASN A 33 -14.70 5.19 40.86
C ASN A 33 -15.34 4.38 39.72
N THR A 34 -16.00 3.28 40.08
CA THR A 34 -16.75 2.44 39.13
C THR A 34 -18.24 2.46 39.50
N ALA A 35 -19.08 1.87 38.64
CA ALA A 35 -20.52 1.77 38.89
C ALA A 35 -20.87 1.05 40.20
N THR A 36 -19.99 0.17 40.69
CA THR A 36 -20.18 -0.64 41.91
C THR A 36 -19.39 -0.13 43.11
N GLY A 37 -18.69 1.00 42.97
CA GLY A 37 -17.86 1.59 44.03
C GLY A 37 -16.42 1.85 43.62
N ALA A 38 -15.62 2.35 44.55
CA ALA A 38 -14.22 2.65 44.33
C ALA A 38 -13.38 1.36 44.27
N VAL A 39 -12.54 1.23 43.23
CA VAL A 39 -11.65 0.08 43.02
C VAL A 39 -10.22 0.57 42.95
N SER A 40 -9.34 -0.01 43.77
CA SER A 40 -7.91 0.31 43.77
C SER A 40 -7.14 -0.56 42.79
N TYR A 41 -6.32 0.08 41.97
CA TYR A 41 -5.43 -0.55 41.00
C TYR A 41 -3.97 -0.32 41.41
N PRO A 42 -3.11 -1.36 41.36
CA PRO A 42 -1.68 -1.20 41.62
C PRO A 42 -0.98 -0.40 40.51
N VAL A 43 -1.52 -0.44 39.28
CA VAL A 43 -1.08 0.35 38.12
C VAL A 43 -2.31 1.01 37.52
N CYS A 44 -2.31 2.34 37.46
CA CYS A 44 -3.50 3.10 37.09
C CYS A 44 -3.89 2.97 35.62
N SER A 45 -2.93 2.71 34.74
CA SER A 45 -3.17 2.54 33.30
C SER A 45 -2.67 1.20 32.81
N THR A 46 -3.59 0.31 32.50
CA THR A 46 -3.32 -0.96 31.83
C THR A 46 -4.30 -1.14 30.66
N THR A 47 -4.08 -2.21 29.88
CA THR A 47 -5.06 -2.65 28.87
C THR A 47 -6.28 -3.31 29.52
N SER A 48 -6.15 -3.91 30.70
CA SER A 48 -7.24 -4.61 31.39
C SER A 48 -8.24 -3.68 32.07
N ASN A 49 -7.82 -2.49 32.49
CA ASN A 49 -8.68 -1.51 33.14
C ASN A 49 -9.14 -0.38 32.19
N LEU A 50 -9.00 -0.58 30.88
CA LEU A 50 -9.28 0.42 29.85
C LEU A 50 -10.68 1.03 30.01
N ASP A 51 -11.70 0.21 30.23
CA ASP A 51 -13.09 0.67 30.28
C ASP A 51 -13.36 1.56 31.51
N GLN A 52 -12.73 1.30 32.65
CA GLN A 52 -12.90 2.12 33.87
C GLN A 52 -12.26 3.50 33.75
N ARG A 53 -11.32 3.70 32.81
CA ARG A 53 -10.60 4.95 32.61
C ARG A 53 -10.91 5.62 31.28
N ARG A 54 -11.97 5.19 30.60
CA ARG A 54 -12.46 5.94 29.43
C ARG A 54 -13.01 7.29 29.85
N ARG A 55 -12.94 8.26 28.95
CA ARG A 55 -13.37 9.65 29.18
C ARG A 55 -14.76 9.76 29.84
N MET A 56 -15.74 8.98 29.38
CA MET A 56 -17.11 8.96 29.92
C MET A 56 -17.20 8.25 31.28
N SER A 57 -16.46 7.15 31.47
CA SER A 57 -16.39 6.44 32.76
C SER A 57 -15.82 7.30 33.86
N LEU A 58 -14.84 8.15 33.55
CA LEU A 58 -14.27 9.11 34.48
C LEU A 58 -15.20 10.30 34.78
N GLN A 59 -16.16 10.61 33.89
CA GLN A 59 -17.14 11.67 34.09
C GLN A 59 -18.35 11.21 34.91
N ASP A 60 -18.95 10.08 34.54
CA ASP A 60 -20.10 9.48 35.24
C ASP A 60 -20.00 7.95 35.15
N PRO A 61 -19.40 7.29 36.16
CA PRO A 61 -19.16 5.84 36.12
C PRO A 61 -20.44 5.01 36.20
N ILE A 62 -21.54 5.56 36.71
CA ILE A 62 -22.82 4.85 36.83
C ILE A 62 -23.54 4.86 35.48
N LYS A 63 -23.68 6.04 34.85
CA LYS A 63 -24.35 6.14 33.54
C LYS A 63 -23.54 5.53 32.41
N SER A 64 -22.21 5.58 32.52
CA SER A 64 -21.31 5.08 31.48
C SER A 64 -20.89 3.63 31.68
N ALA A 65 -21.44 2.93 32.69
CA ALA A 65 -21.08 1.56 33.04
C ALA A 65 -21.19 0.56 31.87
N GLN A 66 -22.10 0.82 30.94
CA GLN A 66 -22.35 -0.02 29.75
C GLN A 66 -21.80 0.60 28.46
N ILE A 67 -21.09 1.73 28.54
CA ILE A 67 -20.56 2.45 27.38
C ILE A 67 -19.06 2.14 27.26
N GLY A 68 -18.73 1.22 26.35
CA GLY A 68 -17.35 0.89 25.99
C GLY A 68 -16.73 1.88 25.02
N ALA A 69 -16.00 1.39 24.03
CA ALA A 69 -15.49 2.23 22.95
C ALA A 69 -16.65 2.85 22.15
N LEU A 70 -16.59 4.17 21.99
CA LEU A 70 -17.54 4.94 21.20
C LEU A 70 -16.74 5.84 20.26
N ASP A 71 -17.06 5.76 18.97
CA ASP A 71 -16.42 6.54 17.92
C ASP A 71 -17.45 7.38 17.17
N LEU A 72 -17.01 8.54 16.70
CA LEU A 72 -17.75 9.41 15.80
C LEU A 72 -17.09 9.41 14.43
N ASN A 73 -17.90 9.20 13.38
CA ASN A 73 -17.49 9.49 12.02
C ASN A 73 -17.83 10.95 11.72
N SER A 74 -16.81 11.75 11.42
CA SER A 74 -16.93 13.19 11.14
C SER A 74 -16.08 13.58 9.94
N ASP A 75 -16.36 14.75 9.36
CA ASP A 75 -15.70 15.31 8.18
C ASP A 75 -14.43 16.10 8.56
N VAL A 76 -13.54 15.50 9.35
CA VAL A 76 -12.31 16.16 9.84
C VAL A 76 -11.07 15.85 8.98
N GLY A 77 -11.17 14.92 8.02
CA GLY A 77 -10.05 14.48 7.20
C GLY A 77 -9.77 15.42 6.01
N TRP A 78 -8.54 15.38 5.53
CA TRP A 78 -8.12 16.10 4.33
C TRP A 78 -7.03 15.36 3.57
N GLN A 79 -6.96 15.57 2.25
CA GLN A 79 -5.92 15.06 1.36
C GLN A 79 -5.54 16.07 0.28
N LYS A 80 -4.30 15.98 -0.17
CA LYS A 80 -3.70 16.85 -1.19
C LYS A 80 -2.92 15.99 -2.16
N TYR A 81 -3.27 16.10 -3.44
CA TYR A 81 -2.61 15.40 -4.54
C TYR A 81 -1.98 16.38 -5.51
N ARG A 82 -0.78 16.05 -5.99
CA ARG A 82 -0.09 16.73 -7.08
C ARG A 82 0.50 15.68 -8.01
N GLY A 83 0.30 15.83 -9.31
CA GLY A 83 0.77 14.89 -10.31
C GLY A 83 1.13 15.56 -11.62
N LEU A 84 2.16 15.05 -12.27
CA LEU A 84 2.52 15.34 -13.66
C LEU A 84 2.30 14.05 -14.47
N LYS A 85 1.42 14.11 -15.47
CA LYS A 85 1.15 13.00 -16.37
C LYS A 85 1.68 13.33 -17.76
N LEU A 86 2.53 12.45 -18.28
CA LEU A 86 3.05 12.48 -19.64
C LEU A 86 2.44 11.32 -20.43
N THR A 87 1.96 11.60 -21.64
CA THR A 87 1.45 10.56 -22.53
C THR A 87 2.02 10.70 -23.94
N ALA A 88 2.40 9.57 -24.53
CA ALA A 88 2.94 9.49 -25.88
C ALA A 88 2.19 8.40 -26.64
N ARG A 89 1.55 8.79 -27.74
CA ARG A 89 0.87 7.86 -28.65
C ARG A 89 1.41 8.05 -30.05
N ASN A 90 1.76 6.95 -30.69
CA ASN A 90 2.14 6.93 -32.10
C ASN A 90 1.47 5.74 -32.78
N ARG A 91 0.97 5.93 -33.99
CA ARG A 91 0.46 4.86 -34.84
C ARG A 91 0.99 5.08 -36.24
N THR A 92 1.83 4.17 -36.70
CA THR A 92 2.42 4.24 -38.03
C THR A 92 1.54 3.50 -39.04
N ALA A 93 1.60 3.90 -40.31
CA ALA A 93 0.98 3.16 -41.41
C ALA A 93 1.63 1.77 -41.62
N ARG A 94 2.85 1.55 -41.09
CA ARG A 94 3.62 0.30 -41.23
C ARG A 94 3.30 -0.75 -40.14
N GLY A 95 2.14 -0.64 -39.50
CA GLY A 95 1.63 -1.65 -38.56
C GLY A 95 2.17 -1.56 -37.12
N VAL A 96 3.03 -0.58 -36.79
CA VAL A 96 3.48 -0.33 -35.41
C VAL A 96 2.56 0.66 -34.71
N SER A 97 2.08 0.31 -33.52
CA SER A 97 1.38 1.18 -32.59
C SER A 97 2.12 1.25 -31.24
N LEU A 98 2.21 2.44 -30.67
CA LEU A 98 2.84 2.70 -29.38
C LEU A 98 1.91 3.60 -28.56
N ASN A 99 1.70 3.24 -27.30
CA ASN A 99 0.97 4.05 -26.33
C ASN A 99 1.63 3.94 -24.96
N GLY A 100 2.32 5.01 -24.56
CA GLY A 100 3.00 5.13 -23.28
C GLY A 100 2.36 6.20 -22.39
N SER A 101 2.32 5.94 -21.10
CA SER A 101 1.95 6.91 -20.07
C SER A 101 2.92 6.82 -18.89
N TYR A 102 3.27 7.98 -18.35
CA TYR A 102 4.09 8.12 -17.15
C TYR A 102 3.48 9.17 -16.24
N THR A 103 3.32 8.85 -14.97
CA THR A 103 2.82 9.75 -13.94
C THR A 103 3.84 9.87 -12.82
N LEU A 104 4.27 11.11 -12.53
CA LEU A 104 5.00 11.48 -11.34
C LEU A 104 4.00 12.08 -10.36
N SER A 105 3.79 11.51 -9.18
CA SER A 105 2.79 12.01 -8.23
C SER A 105 3.23 12.04 -6.77
N LYS A 106 2.54 12.86 -5.98
CA LYS A 106 2.63 12.92 -4.52
C LYS A 106 1.23 13.17 -3.94
N CYS A 107 0.80 12.30 -3.03
CA CYS A 107 -0.40 12.44 -2.23
C CYS A 107 -0.04 12.47 -0.74
N THR A 108 -0.55 13.49 -0.03
CA THR A 108 -0.40 13.63 1.42
C THR A 108 -1.72 14.02 2.05
N GLY A 109 -1.97 13.56 3.27
CA GLY A 109 -3.18 13.92 4.01
C GLY A 109 -3.33 13.10 5.27
N THR A 110 -4.47 13.19 5.94
CA THR A 110 -4.83 12.33 7.07
C THR A 110 -5.20 10.92 6.58
N THR A 111 -5.38 10.00 7.53
CA THR A 111 -5.99 8.70 7.24
C THR A 111 -7.44 8.92 6.80
N THR A 112 -7.86 8.19 5.76
CA THR A 112 -9.22 8.26 5.22
C THR A 112 -9.83 6.89 5.27
N ALA A 113 -11.02 6.78 5.84
CA ALA A 113 -11.71 5.51 5.92
C ALA A 113 -12.23 5.12 4.52
N ILE A 114 -11.83 3.96 4.00
CA ILE A 114 -12.31 3.43 2.71
C ILE A 114 -13.68 2.71 2.91
N ALA A 115 -14.04 2.41 4.17
CA ALA A 115 -15.30 1.83 4.62
C ALA A 115 -15.63 2.33 6.04
N PHE A 116 -16.75 1.91 6.65
CA PHE A 116 -16.96 2.13 8.09
C PHE A 116 -15.87 1.42 8.87
N ASN A 117 -14.99 2.22 9.49
CA ASN A 117 -13.90 1.71 10.29
C ASN A 117 -14.44 0.92 11.49
N GLN A 118 -13.73 -0.14 11.85
CA GLN A 118 -14.00 -0.89 13.08
C GLN A 118 -13.88 0.04 14.29
N ILE A 119 -14.58 -0.28 15.37
CA ILE A 119 -14.50 0.51 16.60
C ILE A 119 -13.04 0.55 17.09
N SER A 120 -12.58 1.70 17.59
CA SER A 120 -11.21 1.98 18.06
C SER A 120 -10.11 1.93 16.99
N SER A 121 -10.46 2.17 15.71
CA SER A 121 -9.49 2.26 14.61
C SER A 121 -9.35 3.66 13.99
N GLY A 122 -9.87 4.67 14.70
CA GLY A 122 -9.76 6.09 14.32
C GLY A 122 -8.37 6.68 14.50
N TYR A 123 -8.32 8.02 14.55
CA TYR A 123 -7.08 8.75 14.81
C TYR A 123 -6.40 8.29 16.10
N THR A 124 -5.08 8.14 16.04
CA THR A 124 -4.22 7.71 17.15
C THR A 124 -4.35 8.65 18.35
N ASP A 125 -4.52 9.95 18.07
CA ASP A 125 -4.90 10.98 19.03
C ASP A 125 -6.21 11.63 18.55
N PRO A 126 -7.34 11.36 19.23
CA PRO A 126 -8.63 11.95 18.87
C PRO A 126 -8.69 13.47 18.97
N ASP A 127 -7.88 14.07 19.85
CA ASP A 127 -7.85 15.52 20.05
C ASP A 127 -6.89 16.22 19.06
N ASN A 128 -6.02 15.45 18.37
CA ASN A 128 -5.12 15.94 17.32
C ASN A 128 -5.05 15.02 16.08
N PRO A 129 -6.07 15.03 15.20
CA PRO A 129 -6.10 14.21 13.98
C PRO A 129 -4.92 14.41 13.02
N ASN A 130 -4.29 15.58 13.05
CA ASN A 130 -3.15 15.89 12.18
C ASN A 130 -1.89 15.10 12.54
N LEU A 131 -1.82 14.46 13.73
CA LEU A 131 -0.71 13.53 14.05
C LEU A 131 -0.66 12.34 13.11
N ASP A 132 -1.81 11.94 12.55
CA ASP A 132 -1.89 10.89 11.54
C ASP A 132 -1.74 11.40 10.12
N ALA A 133 -1.39 12.67 9.92
CA ALA A 133 -1.05 13.18 8.59
C ALA A 133 0.25 12.53 8.08
N GLY A 134 0.27 12.22 6.78
CA GLY A 134 1.40 11.57 6.13
C GLY A 134 1.14 11.36 4.66
N TYR A 135 1.81 10.39 4.06
CA TYR A 135 1.52 10.01 2.67
C TYR A 135 0.19 9.26 2.57
N CYS A 136 -0.58 9.45 1.50
CA CYS A 136 -1.79 8.66 1.26
C CYS A 136 -1.43 7.20 0.97
N ASP A 137 -2.34 6.26 1.22
CA ASP A 137 -2.09 4.82 1.01
C ASP A 137 -1.87 4.49 -0.48
N GLN A 138 -2.58 5.21 -1.35
CA GLN A 138 -2.49 5.12 -2.80
C GLN A 138 -1.33 5.96 -3.37
N ASP A 139 -0.55 6.67 -2.55
CA ASP A 139 0.58 7.45 -3.04
C ASP A 139 1.59 6.54 -3.73
N ARG A 140 1.85 6.84 -5.00
CA ARG A 140 2.92 6.23 -5.78
C ARG A 140 3.66 7.35 -6.48
N LYS A 141 4.98 7.39 -6.27
CA LYS A 141 5.82 8.44 -6.82
C LYS A 141 5.93 8.33 -8.34
N HIS A 142 6.15 7.13 -8.86
CA HIS A 142 6.34 6.87 -10.29
C HIS A 142 5.40 5.76 -10.75
N LEU A 143 4.61 6.03 -11.79
CA LEU A 143 3.74 5.06 -12.45
C LEU A 143 3.98 5.12 -13.96
N GLY A 144 4.48 4.05 -14.54
CA GLY A 144 4.78 3.92 -15.96
C GLY A 144 4.06 2.74 -16.58
N SER A 145 3.46 2.96 -17.76
CA SER A 145 2.94 1.89 -18.60
C SER A 145 3.26 2.18 -20.05
N LEU A 146 3.76 1.18 -20.78
CA LEU A 146 4.05 1.25 -22.21
C LEU A 146 3.41 0.06 -22.90
N ASN A 147 2.54 0.34 -23.86
CA ASN A 147 1.91 -0.64 -24.73
C ASN A 147 2.50 -0.51 -26.12
N MET A 148 2.94 -1.62 -26.70
CA MET A 148 3.48 -1.71 -28.04
C MET A 148 2.70 -2.77 -28.82
N GLY A 149 2.24 -2.43 -30.02
CA GLY A 149 1.65 -3.37 -30.96
C GLY A 149 2.43 -3.35 -32.27
N TYR A 150 2.58 -4.52 -32.90
CA TYR A 150 3.12 -4.63 -34.24
C TYR A 150 2.36 -5.69 -35.04
N GLN A 151 1.94 -5.34 -36.24
CA GLN A 151 1.36 -6.28 -37.19
C GLN A 151 2.30 -6.42 -38.40
N THR A 152 2.64 -7.66 -38.77
CA THR A 152 3.51 -7.86 -39.93
C THR A 152 2.82 -7.42 -41.22
N PRO A 153 3.57 -6.81 -42.16
CA PRO A 153 3.03 -6.44 -43.46
C PRO A 153 2.67 -7.68 -44.27
N LYS A 154 1.79 -7.51 -45.26
CA LYS A 154 1.58 -8.54 -46.28
C LYS A 154 2.78 -8.55 -47.22
N ILE A 155 3.41 -9.69 -47.37
CA ILE A 155 4.56 -9.88 -48.25
C ILE A 155 4.07 -10.44 -49.60
N ASN A 156 4.61 -9.92 -50.70
CA ASN A 156 4.16 -10.28 -52.06
C ASN A 156 4.64 -11.67 -52.54
N ASN A 157 5.64 -12.26 -51.87
CA ASN A 157 6.10 -13.62 -52.16
C ASN A 157 5.23 -14.65 -51.41
N ARG A 158 4.62 -15.61 -52.13
CA ARG A 158 3.69 -16.59 -51.58
C ARG A 158 4.29 -17.45 -50.45
N ILE A 159 5.52 -17.91 -50.59
CA ILE A 159 6.20 -18.77 -49.60
C ILE A 159 6.55 -17.94 -48.36
N VAL A 160 7.15 -16.77 -48.57
CA VAL A 160 7.53 -15.88 -47.46
C VAL A 160 6.29 -15.36 -46.73
N SER A 161 5.23 -15.03 -47.46
CA SER A 161 3.96 -14.58 -46.89
C SER A 161 3.30 -15.67 -46.05
N ALA A 162 3.37 -16.93 -46.50
CA ALA A 162 2.87 -18.08 -45.76
C ALA A 162 3.64 -18.38 -44.47
N LEU A 163 4.77 -17.74 -44.20
CA LEU A 163 5.54 -17.88 -42.95
C LEU A 163 5.56 -16.59 -42.12
N ALA A 164 5.70 -15.43 -42.76
CA ALA A 164 5.99 -14.15 -42.10
C ALA A 164 4.83 -13.15 -42.11
N SER A 165 3.75 -13.36 -42.88
CA SER A 165 2.56 -12.50 -42.84
C SER A 165 1.58 -12.93 -41.72
N ASN A 166 0.67 -12.02 -41.37
CA ASN A 166 -0.44 -12.23 -40.42
C ASN A 166 -0.05 -12.46 -38.96
N TRP A 167 1.15 -12.06 -38.57
CA TRP A 167 1.56 -12.04 -37.17
C TRP A 167 1.13 -10.73 -36.52
N ARG A 168 0.69 -10.83 -35.26
CA ARG A 168 0.39 -9.72 -34.38
C ARG A 168 1.19 -9.91 -33.10
N LEU A 169 1.99 -8.91 -32.76
CA LEU A 169 2.75 -8.82 -31.53
C LEU A 169 2.12 -7.72 -30.68
N SER A 170 1.93 -7.99 -29.40
CA SER A 170 1.52 -7.01 -28.40
C SER A 170 2.38 -7.16 -27.16
N GLY A 171 2.95 -6.07 -26.68
CA GLY A 171 3.77 -6.03 -25.47
C GLY A 171 3.28 -4.95 -24.53
N ILE A 172 3.28 -5.25 -23.23
CA ILE A 172 2.93 -4.30 -22.18
C ILE A 172 4.03 -4.31 -21.13
N LEU A 173 4.71 -3.18 -20.96
CA LEU A 173 5.55 -2.91 -19.81
C LEU A 173 4.74 -2.15 -18.77
N THR A 174 4.74 -2.65 -17.53
CA THR A 174 4.23 -1.93 -16.37
C THR A 174 5.37 -1.77 -15.38
N ALA A 175 5.62 -0.54 -14.92
CA ALA A 175 6.64 -0.24 -13.93
C ALA A 175 6.10 0.79 -12.93
N ARG A 176 6.32 0.56 -11.64
CA ARG A 176 5.88 1.48 -10.58
C ARG A 176 6.89 1.54 -9.44
N SER A 177 6.99 2.71 -8.82
CA SER A 177 7.66 2.86 -7.54
C SER A 177 6.95 2.02 -6.48
N GLY A 178 7.67 1.65 -5.43
CA GLY A 178 7.11 0.85 -4.36
C GLY A 178 5.99 1.51 -3.58
N ASP A 179 5.32 0.66 -2.82
CA ASP A 179 4.15 1.04 -2.04
C ASP A 179 4.55 1.89 -0.83
N ARG A 180 3.73 2.86 -0.42
CA ARG A 180 3.93 3.50 0.88
C ARG A 180 3.52 2.56 2.00
N LEU A 181 4.34 2.51 3.03
CA LEU A 181 4.23 1.54 4.11
C LEU A 181 4.04 2.25 5.44
N ASN A 182 2.95 1.94 6.14
CA ASN A 182 2.73 2.39 7.49
C ASN A 182 3.44 1.46 8.48
N ILE A 183 4.32 2.02 9.30
CA ILE A 183 5.00 1.29 10.37
C ILE A 183 4.17 1.41 11.62
N THR A 184 3.71 0.27 12.15
CA THR A 184 2.86 0.23 13.34
C THR A 184 3.65 -0.28 14.54
N SER A 185 3.33 0.19 15.74
CA SER A 185 3.95 -0.29 16.98
C SER A 185 3.51 -1.74 17.27
N GLY A 186 2.30 -2.13 16.84
CA GLY A 186 1.67 -3.40 17.18
C GLY A 186 1.13 -3.48 18.61
N VAL A 187 1.19 -2.39 19.38
CA VAL A 187 0.79 -2.29 20.78
C VAL A 187 0.21 -0.91 21.09
N ASP A 188 -0.80 -0.87 21.96
CA ASP A 188 -1.35 0.37 22.51
C ASP A 188 -0.44 0.88 23.65
N ARG A 189 0.50 1.77 23.31
CA ARG A 189 1.42 2.41 24.28
C ARG A 189 0.82 3.67 24.89
N ALA A 190 -0.08 4.34 24.18
CA ALA A 190 -0.83 5.48 24.72
C ALA A 190 -1.88 5.05 25.77
N PHE A 191 -2.21 3.75 25.83
CA PHE A 191 -3.29 3.20 26.63
C PHE A 191 -4.61 3.92 26.34
N ASN A 192 -4.94 4.22 25.09
CA ASN A 192 -6.19 4.91 24.76
C ASN A 192 -7.24 4.00 24.11
N GLY A 193 -6.92 2.71 23.95
CA GLY A 193 -7.76 1.72 23.29
C GLY A 193 -7.62 1.71 21.77
N ILE A 194 -6.82 2.61 21.19
CA ILE A 194 -6.60 2.69 19.74
C ILE A 194 -5.40 1.84 19.36
N THR A 195 -5.60 0.92 18.42
CA THR A 195 -4.60 -0.12 18.08
C THR A 195 -3.67 0.26 16.93
N SER A 196 -4.04 1.25 16.12
CA SER A 196 -3.28 1.69 14.93
C SER A 196 -2.14 2.67 15.29
N GLN A 197 -1.44 2.41 16.39
CA GLN A 197 -0.36 3.29 16.85
C GLN A 197 0.92 3.07 16.06
N ARG A 198 1.78 4.09 16.03
CA ARG A 198 3.09 4.07 15.38
C ARG A 198 4.21 4.12 16.43
N PRO A 199 5.41 3.60 16.13
CA PRO A 199 6.57 3.75 17.00
C PRO A 199 7.14 5.18 16.96
N ASP A 200 8.16 5.44 17.77
CA ASP A 200 9.02 6.62 17.66
C ASP A 200 10.20 6.35 16.71
N SER A 201 10.59 7.37 15.95
CA SER A 201 11.81 7.35 15.14
C SER A 201 13.02 7.67 16.00
N VAL A 202 14.12 6.93 15.81
CA VAL A 202 15.42 7.24 16.40
C VAL A 202 16.16 8.26 15.52
N PRO A 203 16.48 9.47 16.02
CA PRO A 203 17.15 10.49 15.22
C PRO A 203 18.51 10.02 14.69
N GLY A 204 18.79 10.30 13.41
CA GLY A 204 20.07 9.98 12.78
C GLY A 204 20.22 8.53 12.32
N VAL A 205 19.21 7.68 12.52
CA VAL A 205 19.23 6.28 12.05
C VAL A 205 18.32 6.14 10.83
N ASP A 206 18.84 5.57 9.73
CA ASP A 206 18.05 5.35 8.52
C ASP A 206 16.97 4.28 8.78
N ILE A 207 15.74 4.57 8.35
CA ILE A 207 14.59 3.66 8.42
C ILE A 207 14.78 2.37 7.61
N TYR A 208 15.70 2.39 6.65
CA TYR A 208 16.03 1.25 5.81
C TYR A 208 17.29 0.54 6.29
N GLY A 209 17.25 -0.78 6.27
CA GLY A 209 18.42 -1.59 6.51
C GLY A 209 19.23 -1.81 5.22
N PRO A 210 20.38 -2.50 5.32
CA PRO A 210 21.21 -2.82 4.16
C PRO A 210 20.48 -3.68 3.11
N GLY A 211 19.37 -4.33 3.49
CA GLY A 211 18.52 -5.10 2.58
C GLY A 211 17.77 -4.26 1.55
N LYS A 212 17.65 -2.93 1.75
CA LYS A 212 16.91 -2.05 0.83
C LYS A 212 17.61 -1.88 -0.52
N ASP A 213 18.93 -1.72 -0.48
CA ASP A 213 19.78 -1.56 -1.66
C ASP A 213 20.48 -2.88 -2.04
N ALA A 214 20.08 -4.00 -1.42
CA ALA A 214 20.74 -5.27 -1.62
C ALA A 214 20.67 -5.69 -3.10
N SER A 215 21.82 -5.58 -3.77
CA SER A 215 22.11 -6.19 -5.07
C SER A 215 23.03 -7.38 -4.87
N GLY A 216 22.72 -8.55 -5.44
CA GLY A 216 23.55 -9.75 -5.33
C GLY A 216 22.81 -10.94 -4.72
N ASP A 217 23.48 -11.77 -3.91
CA ASP A 217 22.95 -13.05 -3.39
C ASP A 217 21.60 -12.94 -2.64
N ALA A 218 21.26 -11.77 -2.10
CA ALA A 218 19.97 -11.44 -1.48
C ALA A 218 18.82 -11.22 -2.49
N LEU A 219 19.13 -11.11 -3.79
CA LEU A 219 18.17 -11.05 -4.88
C LEU A 219 17.90 -12.41 -5.55
N LYS A 220 18.50 -13.50 -5.03
CA LYS A 220 18.20 -14.85 -5.51
C LYS A 220 16.72 -15.14 -5.27
N PRO A 221 15.93 -15.47 -6.31
CA PRO A 221 14.54 -15.84 -6.13
C PRO A 221 14.40 -16.91 -5.05
N GLY A 222 13.56 -16.66 -4.04
CA GLY A 222 13.32 -17.58 -2.93
C GLY A 222 14.17 -17.38 -1.67
N VAL A 223 15.18 -16.49 -1.66
CA VAL A 223 15.91 -16.10 -0.44
C VAL A 223 15.26 -14.85 0.18
N PRO A 224 14.82 -14.86 1.44
CA PRO A 224 14.21 -13.67 2.06
C PRO A 224 15.18 -12.49 2.22
N ILE A 225 14.68 -11.27 2.04
CA ILE A 225 15.40 -10.06 2.48
C ILE A 225 15.16 -9.90 3.98
N LEU A 226 16.20 -10.07 4.78
CA LEU A 226 16.07 -10.10 6.24
C LEU A 226 16.06 -8.72 6.92
N ASN A 227 16.59 -7.69 6.27
CA ASN A 227 16.76 -6.35 6.86
C ASN A 227 16.41 -5.25 5.85
N TYR A 228 15.18 -5.26 5.33
CA TYR A 228 14.71 -4.18 4.44
C TYR A 228 14.40 -2.90 5.23
N LEU A 229 13.64 -3.02 6.32
CA LEU A 229 13.48 -1.95 7.30
C LEU A 229 14.48 -2.17 8.44
N ASN A 230 15.09 -1.09 8.88
CA ASN A 230 16.00 -1.11 10.02
C ASN A 230 15.18 -1.06 11.32
N ARG A 231 15.31 -2.10 12.16
CA ARG A 231 14.64 -2.12 13.47
C ARG A 231 15.16 -1.03 14.39
N ASP A 232 16.46 -0.72 14.33
CA ASP A 232 17.13 0.23 15.22
C ASP A 232 16.73 1.68 14.92
N ALA A 233 16.05 1.92 13.78
CA ALA A 233 15.46 3.22 13.48
C ALA A 233 14.18 3.51 14.26
N PHE A 234 13.67 2.54 15.03
CA PHE A 234 12.40 2.64 15.72
C PHE A 234 12.49 2.17 17.17
N THR A 235 11.71 2.82 18.02
CA THR A 235 11.53 2.41 19.43
C THR A 235 10.07 2.50 19.83
N LEU A 236 9.67 1.78 20.88
CA LEU A 236 8.32 1.94 21.42
C LEU A 236 8.21 3.27 22.16
N PRO A 237 7.13 4.04 21.95
CA PRO A 237 6.90 5.28 22.68
C PRO A 237 6.79 5.04 24.18
N ALA A 238 7.06 6.09 24.97
CA ALA A 238 6.86 6.03 26.41
C ALA A 238 5.40 5.67 26.74
N PRO A 239 5.13 4.94 27.83
CA PRO A 239 3.77 4.69 28.30
C PRO A 239 2.96 5.99 28.42
N GLY A 240 1.75 6.01 27.85
CA GLY A 240 0.89 7.19 27.80
C GLY A 240 1.15 8.15 26.65
N THR A 241 2.07 7.82 25.73
CA THR A 241 2.39 8.66 24.57
C THR A 241 2.10 7.94 23.26
N VAL A 242 1.81 8.74 22.23
CA VAL A 242 1.66 8.29 20.84
C VAL A 242 2.99 8.50 20.10
N GLY A 243 3.33 7.60 19.19
CA GLY A 243 4.61 7.68 18.48
C GLY A 243 4.66 8.78 17.43
N ASN A 244 5.88 9.21 17.11
CA ASN A 244 6.14 10.35 16.22
C ASN A 244 6.45 9.98 14.76
N VAL A 245 6.53 8.69 14.40
CA VAL A 245 6.77 8.27 13.02
C VAL A 245 5.64 8.77 12.13
N THR A 246 6.00 9.46 11.04
CA THR A 246 5.01 9.93 10.05
C THR A 246 4.29 8.76 9.39
N ARG A 247 2.98 8.86 9.21
CA ARG A 247 2.19 7.84 8.52
C ARG A 247 2.76 7.60 7.11
N ASN A 248 2.88 6.33 6.72
CA ASN A 248 3.26 5.95 5.36
C ASN A 248 4.62 6.51 4.91
N ILE A 249 5.56 6.71 5.84
CA ILE A 249 6.88 7.28 5.55
C ILE A 249 7.77 6.35 4.72
N ALA A 250 7.71 5.04 4.98
CA ALA A 250 8.53 4.04 4.30
C ALA A 250 7.98 3.73 2.90
N VAL A 251 8.87 3.33 2.01
CA VAL A 251 8.60 2.97 0.62
C VAL A 251 9.08 1.53 0.42
N GLY A 252 8.20 0.68 -0.09
CA GLY A 252 8.51 -0.71 -0.39
C GLY A 252 9.34 -0.87 -1.68
N PRO A 253 9.63 -2.12 -2.07
CA PRO A 253 10.33 -2.40 -3.31
C PRO A 253 9.56 -1.94 -4.55
N THR A 254 10.29 -1.59 -5.60
CA THR A 254 9.70 -1.26 -6.90
C THR A 254 9.13 -2.51 -7.57
N PHE A 255 8.15 -2.31 -8.45
CA PHE A 255 7.57 -3.40 -9.24
C PHE A 255 7.72 -3.10 -10.72
N TRP A 256 8.13 -4.07 -11.53
CA TRP A 256 7.99 -4.01 -12.97
C TRP A 256 7.83 -5.40 -13.61
N GLN A 257 7.14 -5.44 -14.74
CA GLN A 257 7.01 -6.65 -15.54
C GLN A 257 6.74 -6.32 -17.00
N ILE A 258 7.05 -7.29 -17.87
CA ILE A 258 6.73 -7.25 -19.29
C ILE A 258 5.80 -8.41 -19.59
N ASN A 259 4.64 -8.12 -20.15
CA ASN A 259 3.73 -9.12 -20.70
C ASN A 259 3.82 -9.07 -22.22
N LEU A 260 3.74 -10.24 -22.87
CA LEU A 260 3.84 -10.37 -24.32
C LEU A 260 2.74 -11.28 -24.83
N ALA A 261 2.08 -10.89 -25.91
CA ALA A 261 1.17 -11.74 -26.66
C ALA A 261 1.62 -11.77 -28.13
N ILE A 262 1.70 -12.97 -28.68
CA ILE A 262 1.98 -13.23 -30.09
C ILE A 262 0.78 -13.99 -30.63
N SER A 263 0.13 -13.46 -31.66
CA SER A 263 -0.89 -14.22 -32.38
C SER A 263 -0.63 -14.26 -33.87
N ARG A 264 -1.14 -15.31 -34.51
CA ARG A 264 -1.03 -15.52 -35.94
C ARG A 264 -2.37 -15.95 -36.49
N LEU A 265 -2.83 -15.25 -37.51
CA LEU A 265 -4.01 -15.64 -38.27
C LEU A 265 -3.60 -16.54 -39.44
N VAL A 266 -4.07 -17.78 -39.45
CA VAL A 266 -3.84 -18.78 -40.49
C VAL A 266 -5.14 -18.94 -41.29
N PRO A 267 -5.17 -18.55 -42.58
CA PRO A 267 -6.32 -18.79 -43.44
C PRO A 267 -6.50 -20.29 -43.71
N VAL A 268 -7.74 -20.79 -43.59
CA VAL A 268 -8.11 -22.17 -43.91
C VAL A 268 -9.35 -22.12 -44.82
N GLY A 269 -9.15 -22.05 -46.14
CA GLY A 269 -10.24 -21.80 -47.09
C GLY A 269 -10.90 -20.44 -46.84
N MET A 270 -12.22 -20.43 -46.62
CA MET A 270 -12.98 -19.21 -46.24
C MET A 270 -12.94 -18.92 -44.73
N GLN A 271 -12.42 -19.86 -43.93
CA GLN A 271 -12.38 -19.81 -42.48
C GLN A 271 -11.03 -19.33 -41.97
N ARG A 272 -10.93 -19.07 -40.67
CA ARG A 272 -9.70 -18.56 -40.05
C ARG A 272 -9.39 -19.30 -38.75
N LEU A 273 -8.12 -19.62 -38.59
CA LEU A 273 -7.57 -20.13 -37.34
C LEU A 273 -6.68 -19.04 -36.73
N GLU A 274 -6.91 -18.65 -35.49
CA GLU A 274 -6.01 -17.79 -34.71
C GLU A 274 -5.25 -18.65 -33.70
N LEU A 275 -3.92 -18.68 -33.84
CA LEU A 275 -3.00 -19.25 -32.88
C LEU A 275 -2.49 -18.13 -31.99
N ARG A 276 -2.58 -18.26 -30.67
CA ARG A 276 -2.15 -17.23 -29.72
C ARG A 276 -1.25 -17.84 -28.64
N LEU A 277 -0.15 -17.16 -28.37
CA LEU A 277 0.76 -17.42 -27.26
C LEU A 277 0.83 -16.14 -26.41
N GLU A 278 0.52 -16.26 -25.13
CA GLU A 278 0.67 -15.19 -24.16
C GLU A 278 1.69 -15.55 -23.09
N THR A 279 2.43 -14.56 -22.65
CA THR A 279 3.37 -14.65 -21.55
C THR A 279 3.08 -13.51 -20.59
N PHE A 280 2.83 -13.85 -19.32
CA PHE A 280 2.79 -12.89 -18.23
C PHE A 280 4.14 -12.96 -17.51
N ASN A 281 4.73 -11.81 -17.21
CA ASN A 281 6.09 -11.73 -16.68
C ASN A 281 7.12 -12.47 -17.58
N LEU A 282 7.21 -12.04 -18.85
CA LEU A 282 8.06 -12.62 -19.91
C LEU A 282 9.50 -12.91 -19.44
N LEU A 283 10.10 -11.95 -18.72
CA LEU A 283 11.48 -12.04 -18.23
C LEU A 283 11.61 -12.84 -16.93
N ASN A 284 10.50 -13.33 -16.38
CA ASN A 284 10.43 -13.97 -15.07
C ASN A 284 11.11 -13.12 -13.98
N HIS A 285 10.92 -11.80 -14.05
CA HIS A 285 11.52 -10.88 -13.09
C HIS A 285 10.86 -11.08 -11.73
N PHE A 286 11.68 -11.31 -10.71
CA PHE A 286 11.20 -11.46 -9.35
C PHE A 286 10.88 -10.09 -8.76
N ASN A 287 9.61 -9.81 -8.54
CA ASN A 287 9.15 -8.61 -7.87
C ASN A 287 8.98 -8.90 -6.37
N TRP A 288 9.73 -8.19 -5.53
CA TRP A 288 9.64 -8.36 -4.09
C TRP A 288 8.28 -7.92 -3.55
N GLY A 289 7.76 -8.67 -2.58
CA GLY A 289 6.63 -8.25 -1.77
C GLY A 289 6.97 -7.09 -0.84
N VAL A 290 6.06 -6.77 0.07
CA VAL A 290 6.28 -5.74 1.09
C VAL A 290 6.88 -6.34 2.37
N PRO A 291 7.72 -5.58 3.11
CA PRO A 291 8.25 -6.04 4.38
C PRO A 291 7.15 -6.08 5.46
N THR A 292 7.36 -6.90 6.50
CA THR A 292 6.52 -6.82 7.71
C THR A 292 6.73 -5.47 8.40
N THR A 293 5.66 -4.69 8.59
CA THR A 293 5.74 -3.32 9.14
C THR A 293 5.30 -3.20 10.60
N ASN A 294 4.82 -4.28 11.21
CA ASN A 294 4.51 -4.32 12.64
C ASN A 294 5.81 -4.44 13.44
N PHE A 295 6.18 -3.37 14.15
CA PHE A 295 7.41 -3.29 14.94
C PHE A 295 7.49 -4.34 16.05
N ASN A 296 6.36 -4.76 16.63
CA ASN A 296 6.33 -5.81 17.63
C ASN A 296 6.46 -7.23 17.05
N SER A 297 6.50 -7.38 15.72
CA SER A 297 6.74 -8.68 15.08
C SER A 297 8.22 -9.06 15.08
N SER A 298 8.51 -10.34 15.33
CA SER A 298 9.85 -10.92 15.13
C SER A 298 10.30 -10.90 13.66
N ASN A 299 9.36 -10.74 12.72
CA ASN A 299 9.63 -10.62 11.29
C ASN A 299 9.71 -9.17 10.81
N PHE A 300 9.68 -8.18 11.70
CA PHE A 300 9.75 -6.76 11.32
C PHE A 300 10.90 -6.49 10.34
N GLY A 301 10.61 -5.75 9.28
CA GLY A 301 11.57 -5.38 8.25
C GLY A 301 11.99 -6.51 7.30
N ARG A 302 11.45 -7.72 7.45
CA ARG A 302 11.72 -8.85 6.54
C ARG A 302 10.73 -8.90 5.39
N ILE A 303 11.23 -9.20 4.19
CA ILE A 303 10.43 -9.54 3.02
C ILE A 303 10.56 -11.04 2.75
N THR A 304 9.46 -11.77 2.90
CA THR A 304 9.39 -13.23 2.72
C THR A 304 8.44 -13.63 1.59
N SER A 305 7.95 -12.65 0.82
CA SER A 305 6.92 -12.85 -0.21
C SER A 305 7.33 -12.21 -1.54
N GLN A 306 6.66 -12.68 -2.59
CA GLN A 306 6.72 -12.12 -3.94
C GLN A 306 5.47 -11.25 -4.19
N ALA A 307 5.63 -10.19 -4.98
CA ALA A 307 4.52 -9.43 -5.54
C ALA A 307 4.24 -9.90 -6.99
N GLY A 308 2.98 -10.18 -7.30
CA GLY A 308 2.58 -10.69 -8.61
C GLY A 308 3.08 -12.11 -8.88
N ASP A 309 2.78 -12.62 -10.07
CA ASP A 309 3.04 -14.02 -10.42
C ASP A 309 4.41 -14.23 -11.06
N SER A 310 4.94 -15.44 -10.88
CA SER A 310 6.03 -15.96 -11.71
C SER A 310 5.57 -16.06 -13.17
N ARG A 311 6.50 -16.32 -14.09
CA ARG A 311 6.17 -16.38 -15.52
C ARG A 311 5.07 -17.41 -15.80
N ILE A 312 3.98 -16.96 -16.44
CA ILE A 312 2.88 -17.80 -16.90
C ILE A 312 2.89 -17.81 -18.43
N LEU A 313 2.83 -18.99 -19.04
CA LEU A 313 2.65 -19.17 -20.48
C LEU A 313 1.25 -19.70 -20.74
N GLN A 314 0.53 -19.07 -21.67
CA GLN A 314 -0.80 -19.50 -22.10
C GLN A 314 -0.84 -19.68 -23.61
N PHE A 315 -1.49 -20.75 -24.05
CA PHE A 315 -1.68 -21.08 -25.44
C PHE A 315 -3.18 -21.10 -25.73
N GLY A 316 -3.59 -20.45 -26.81
CA GLY A 316 -4.97 -20.38 -27.25
C GLY A 316 -5.09 -20.69 -28.73
N ILE A 317 -6.14 -21.41 -29.09
CA ILE A 317 -6.53 -21.65 -30.48
C ILE A 317 -7.98 -21.20 -30.60
N LYS A 318 -8.26 -20.33 -31.56
CA LYS A 318 -9.61 -19.90 -31.91
C LYS A 318 -9.87 -20.23 -33.37
N TYR A 319 -11.03 -20.81 -33.64
CA TYR A 319 -11.48 -21.12 -35.00
C TYR A 319 -12.73 -20.29 -35.30
N ASP A 320 -12.65 -19.47 -36.34
CA ASP A 320 -13.74 -18.63 -36.83
C ASP A 320 -14.32 -19.28 -38.10
N PHE A 321 -15.59 -19.71 -38.01
CA PHE A 321 -16.35 -20.40 -39.06
C PHE A 321 -17.04 -19.46 -40.04
#